data_AF-A0A525BZB9-F1
#
_entry.id   AF-A0A525BZB9-F1
#
_cell.length_a   1.000
_cell.length_b   1.000
_cell.length_c   1.000
_cell.angle_alpha   90.00
_cell.angle_beta   90.00
_cell.angle_gamma   90.00
#
_symmetry.space_group_name_H-M   'P 1'
#
loop_
_entity.id
_entity.type
_entity.pdbx_description
1 polymer ?
#
loop_
_entity_poly.entity_id
_entity_poly.type
_entity_poly.pdbx_seq_one_letter_code
_entity_poly.pdbx_strand_id
1 'polypeptide(L)'
;MNDFGSILTAWEQKHSYSEDIIAKCFDDTDNGDAQAAVHKIAARRLPVEDELDLHAMKLEEALSAVDRFLRQSAANGKRKVLIVHGKGNHDGSSGLLRTEVRKFLEKHELAGETGIPKRGEGGDGATWVAVRQRSR
;
A
#
# COMPACT_ATOMS: atom_id res chain seq x y z
N MET A 1 -20.06 5.03 -11.92
CA MET A 1 -19.14 4.72 -13.02
C MET A 1 -17.79 4.46 -12.38
N ASN A 2 -17.54 3.20 -12.02
CA ASN A 2 -16.35 2.79 -11.31
C ASN A 2 -15.47 2.13 -12.36
N ASP A 3 -14.75 2.93 -13.14
CA ASP A 3 -13.98 2.40 -14.26
C ASP A 3 -12.62 1.88 -13.78
N PHE A 4 -12.67 0.72 -13.12
CA PHE A 4 -11.52 -0.16 -12.94
C PHE A 4 -11.30 -1.06 -14.17
N GLY A 5 -12.24 -1.09 -15.13
CA GLY A 5 -12.16 -1.91 -16.34
C GLY A 5 -11.05 -1.47 -17.29
N SER A 6 -10.86 -0.16 -17.42
CA SER A 6 -9.79 0.42 -18.25
C SER A 6 -8.36 0.22 -17.69
N ILE A 7 -8.22 -0.19 -16.42
CA ILE A 7 -6.91 -0.39 -15.76
C ILE A 7 -6.29 -1.74 -16.14
N LEU A 8 -7.10 -2.72 -16.55
CA LEU A 8 -6.59 -4.03 -16.96
C LEU A 8 -5.91 -3.97 -18.35
N THR A 9 -6.47 -3.18 -19.27
CA THR A 9 -6.03 -3.18 -20.68
C THR A 9 -4.71 -2.45 -20.92
N ALA A 10 -4.27 -1.57 -20.02
CA ALA A 10 -3.03 -0.80 -20.18
C ALA A 10 -1.78 -1.46 -19.55
N TRP A 11 -1.94 -2.56 -18.80
CA TRP A 11 -0.83 -3.27 -18.14
C TRP A 11 -0.41 -4.56 -18.87
N GLU A 12 -1.02 -4.82 -20.03
CA GLU A 12 -0.95 -6.10 -20.75
C GLU A 12 0.27 -6.22 -21.69
N GLN A 13 0.95 -5.12 -22.03
CA GLN A 13 1.97 -5.14 -23.09
C GLN A 13 3.41 -5.45 -22.65
N LYS A 14 3.73 -5.67 -21.36
CA LYS A 14 5.16 -5.84 -20.99
C LYS A 14 5.57 -6.83 -19.90
N HIS A 15 4.68 -7.50 -19.17
CA HIS A 15 5.13 -8.45 -18.14
C HIS A 15 4.27 -9.72 -18.07
N SER A 16 4.74 -10.73 -18.81
CA SER A 16 4.19 -12.08 -18.99
C SER A 16 4.29 -12.96 -17.72
N TYR A 17 3.71 -12.55 -16.59
CA TYR A 17 3.76 -13.35 -15.36
C TYR A 17 2.57 -13.09 -14.42
N SER A 18 1.32 -13.16 -14.90
CA SER A 18 0.19 -13.00 -13.96
C SER A 18 -1.18 -13.58 -14.34
N GLU A 19 -1.35 -14.31 -15.44
CA GLU A 19 -2.68 -14.80 -15.80
C GLU A 19 -3.10 -16.04 -14.99
N ASP A 20 -2.20 -17.00 -14.78
CA ASP A 20 -2.54 -18.31 -14.18
C ASP A 20 -2.99 -18.25 -12.70
N ILE A 21 -2.54 -17.24 -11.96
CA ILE A 21 -2.86 -17.10 -10.53
C ILE A 21 -4.20 -16.42 -10.31
N ILE A 22 -4.59 -15.48 -11.20
CA ILE A 22 -5.88 -14.78 -11.12
C ILE A 22 -7.01 -15.76 -11.46
N ALA A 23 -6.79 -16.62 -12.47
CA ALA A 23 -7.75 -17.66 -12.87
C ALA A 23 -8.06 -18.66 -11.75
N LYS A 24 -7.14 -18.89 -10.81
CA LYS A 24 -7.31 -19.88 -9.74
C LYS A 24 -8.11 -19.37 -8.52
N CYS A 25 -8.41 -18.08 -8.43
CA CYS A 25 -9.20 -17.48 -7.35
C CYS A 25 -10.66 -17.22 -7.72
N PHE A 26 -11.08 -17.56 -8.95
CA PHE A 26 -12.40 -17.21 -9.49
C PHE A 26 -13.45 -18.31 -9.31
N ASP A 27 -13.07 -19.48 -8.78
CA ASP A 27 -13.97 -20.60 -8.51
C ASP A 27 -14.46 -20.47 -7.06
N ASP A 28 -15.78 -20.29 -6.91
CA ASP A 28 -16.55 -20.18 -5.67
C ASP A 28 -16.33 -18.89 -4.84
N THR A 29 -17.23 -17.89 -4.98
CA THR A 29 -17.93 -17.18 -3.87
C THR A 29 -18.53 -15.83 -4.33
N ASP A 30 -19.75 -15.58 -3.83
CA ASP A 30 -20.65 -14.43 -3.94
C ASP A 30 -20.04 -13.02 -4.22
N ASN A 31 -20.77 -12.24 -5.03
CA ASN A 31 -20.33 -11.12 -5.88
C ASN A 31 -19.63 -9.90 -5.19
N GLY A 32 -19.59 -9.84 -3.86
CA GLY A 32 -18.98 -8.74 -3.09
C GLY A 32 -17.56 -9.04 -2.59
N ASP A 33 -17.29 -10.27 -2.18
CA ASP A 33 -16.02 -10.67 -1.56
C ASP A 33 -14.91 -10.90 -2.59
N ALA A 34 -15.30 -11.40 -3.78
CA ALA A 34 -14.38 -11.62 -4.89
C ALA A 34 -13.72 -10.32 -5.39
N GLN A 35 -14.48 -9.21 -5.48
CA GLN A 35 -13.93 -7.93 -5.93
C GLN A 35 -12.95 -7.32 -4.92
N ALA A 36 -13.20 -7.48 -3.62
CA ALA A 36 -12.30 -7.03 -2.57
C ALA A 36 -11.01 -7.87 -2.55
N ALA A 37 -11.11 -9.19 -2.75
CA ALA A 37 -9.97 -10.08 -2.86
C ALA A 37 -9.10 -9.75 -4.08
N VAL A 38 -9.72 -9.50 -5.24
CA VAL A 38 -9.01 -9.10 -6.47
C VAL A 38 -8.29 -7.77 -6.29
N HIS A 39 -8.93 -6.75 -5.70
CA HIS A 39 -8.26 -5.46 -5.42
C HIS A 39 -7.06 -5.63 -4.47
N LYS A 40 -7.20 -6.45 -3.44
CA LYS A 40 -6.12 -6.75 -2.49
C LYS A 40 -4.94 -7.44 -3.18
N ILE A 41 -5.21 -8.40 -4.06
CA ILE A 41 -4.17 -9.09 -4.84
C ILE A 41 -3.49 -8.12 -5.82
N ALA A 42 -4.26 -7.28 -6.50
CA ALA A 42 -3.74 -6.28 -7.42
C ALA A 42 -2.81 -5.28 -6.70
N ALA A 43 -3.23 -4.73 -5.56
CA ALA A 43 -2.42 -3.82 -4.74
C ALA A 43 -1.09 -4.45 -4.29
N ARG A 44 -1.10 -5.74 -3.93
CA ARG A 44 0.11 -6.49 -3.58
C ARG A 44 1.10 -6.61 -4.74
N ARG A 45 0.59 -6.75 -5.98
CA ARG A 45 1.41 -6.94 -7.20
C ARG A 45 1.92 -5.63 -7.81
N LEU A 46 1.36 -4.49 -7.45
CA LEU A 46 1.88 -3.19 -7.90
C LEU A 46 3.34 -2.99 -7.42
N PRO A 47 4.21 -2.40 -8.25
CA PRO A 47 5.54 -1.99 -7.82
C PRO A 47 5.44 -0.84 -6.82
N VAL A 48 6.39 -0.74 -5.90
CA VAL A 48 6.54 0.45 -5.04
C VAL A 48 7.07 1.58 -5.92
N GLU A 49 6.37 2.71 -5.94
CA GLU A 49 6.71 3.86 -6.77
C GLU A 49 7.41 4.98 -5.99
N ASP A 50 7.34 4.92 -4.65
CA ASP A 50 8.03 5.85 -3.76
C ASP A 50 8.13 5.31 -2.34
N GLU A 51 9.07 5.85 -1.57
CA GLU A 51 9.36 5.41 -0.20
C GLU A 51 9.53 6.61 0.74
N LEU A 52 9.01 6.47 1.96
CA LEU A 52 9.22 7.40 3.07
C LEU A 52 9.91 6.68 4.22
N ASP A 53 11.10 7.15 4.58
CA ASP A 53 11.83 6.69 5.76
C ASP A 53 11.47 7.56 6.99
N LEU A 54 10.97 6.91 8.04
CA LEU A 54 10.59 7.49 9.32
C LEU A 54 11.53 7.05 10.46
N HIS A 55 12.64 6.38 10.15
CA HIS A 55 13.61 5.95 11.15
C HIS A 55 14.08 7.14 11.99
N ALA A 56 14.13 6.91 13.30
CA ALA A 56 14.56 7.90 14.30
C ALA A 56 13.73 9.19 14.36
N MET A 57 12.60 9.29 13.64
CA MET A 57 11.67 10.42 13.79
C MET A 57 10.84 10.28 15.06
N LYS A 58 10.46 11.41 15.68
CA LYS A 58 9.44 11.40 16.74
C LYS A 58 8.08 11.07 16.15
N LEU A 59 7.18 10.53 16.98
CA LEU A 59 5.85 10.12 16.54
C LEU A 59 5.08 11.23 15.83
N GLU A 60 5.04 12.44 16.40
CA GLU A 60 4.31 13.56 15.82
C GLU A 60 4.87 14.00 14.46
N GLU A 61 6.21 14.05 14.35
CA GLU A 61 6.91 14.37 13.11
C GLU A 61 6.66 13.31 12.04
N ALA A 62 6.69 12.04 12.45
CA ALA A 62 6.44 10.90 11.57
C ALA A 62 5.02 10.92 11.00
N LEU A 63 4.01 11.17 11.84
CA LEU A 63 2.61 11.25 11.38
C LEU A 63 2.40 12.43 10.41
N SER A 64 3.00 13.58 10.70
CA SER A 64 2.96 14.74 9.79
C SER A 64 3.65 14.45 8.45
N ALA A 65 4.80 13.76 8.49
CA ALA A 65 5.51 13.33 7.29
C ALA A 65 4.68 12.35 6.46
N VAL A 66 4.00 11.39 7.10
CA VAL A 66 3.11 10.43 6.42
C VAL A 66 1.94 11.13 5.74
N ASP A 67 1.24 12.06 6.41
CA ASP A 67 0.13 12.82 5.79
C ASP A 67 0.62 13.57 4.55
N ARG A 68 1.71 14.33 4.68
CA ARG A 68 2.29 15.09 3.57
C ARG A 68 2.69 14.16 2.42
N PHE A 69 3.32 13.04 2.73
CA PHE A 69 3.76 12.05 1.74
C PHE A 69 2.60 11.41 1.00
N LEU A 70 1.51 11.05 1.68
CA LEU A 70 0.31 10.50 1.05
C LEU A 70 -0.36 11.52 0.12
N ARG A 71 -0.47 12.77 0.56
CA ARG A 71 -1.02 13.86 -0.27
C ARG A 71 -0.17 14.08 -1.51
N GLN A 72 1.15 14.13 -1.36
CA GLN A 72 2.08 14.30 -2.47
C GLN A 72 2.03 13.10 -3.43
N SER A 73 1.94 11.89 -2.89
CA SER A 73 1.83 10.65 -3.68
C SER A 73 0.53 10.62 -4.48
N ALA A 74 -0.59 10.98 -3.86
CA ALA A 74 -1.87 11.11 -4.54
C ALA A 74 -1.83 12.21 -5.62
N ALA A 75 -1.24 13.37 -5.33
CA ALA A 75 -1.10 14.45 -6.30
C ALA A 75 -0.22 14.07 -7.51
N ASN A 76 0.78 13.22 -7.29
CA ASN A 76 1.69 12.71 -8.32
C ASN A 76 1.15 11.47 -9.05
N GLY A 77 -0.06 11.01 -8.75
CA GLY A 77 -0.63 9.82 -9.39
C GLY A 77 -0.01 8.49 -8.97
N LYS A 78 0.77 8.46 -7.88
CA LYS A 78 1.39 7.23 -7.35
C LYS A 78 0.32 6.32 -6.78
N ARG A 79 0.35 5.04 -7.13
CA ARG A 79 -0.64 4.03 -6.75
C ARG A 79 -0.19 3.20 -5.57
N LYS A 80 1.11 2.96 -5.41
CA LYS A 80 1.66 2.24 -4.26
C LYS A 80 2.94 2.86 -3.75
N VAL A 81 2.98 3.09 -2.44
CA VAL A 81 4.15 3.66 -1.76
C VAL A 81 4.51 2.84 -0.53
N LEU A 82 5.76 2.97 -0.10
CA LEU A 82 6.32 2.26 1.05
C LEU A 82 6.60 3.26 2.17
N ILE A 83 6.25 2.88 3.41
CA ILE A 83 6.55 3.65 4.61
C ILE A 83 7.42 2.79 5.51
N VAL A 84 8.66 3.21 5.71
CA VAL A 84 9.65 2.52 6.53
C VAL A 84 9.67 3.16 7.92
N HIS A 85 9.03 2.52 8.88
CA HIS A 85 8.97 2.98 10.28
C HIS A 85 10.03 2.32 11.17
N GLY A 86 10.79 1.37 10.63
CA GLY A 86 11.79 0.59 11.33
C GLY A 86 11.23 -0.51 12.22
N LYS A 87 12.14 -1.40 12.67
CA LYS A 87 11.81 -2.55 13.53
C LYS A 87 11.58 -2.18 15.00
N GLY A 88 11.91 -0.95 15.40
CA GLY A 88 11.81 -0.51 16.81
C GLY A 88 12.91 -1.05 17.74
N ASN A 89 14.05 -1.50 17.19
CA ASN A 89 15.15 -2.06 17.97
C ASN A 89 16.16 -1.02 18.51
N HIS A 90 16.03 0.26 18.11
CA HIS A 90 16.87 1.33 18.64
C HIS A 90 16.16 1.99 19.83
N ASP A 91 16.80 1.99 20.99
CA ASP A 91 16.47 2.80 22.17
C ASP A 91 15.07 2.63 22.81
N GLY A 92 14.63 1.38 23.02
CA GLY A 92 13.47 1.10 23.90
C GLY A 92 12.11 1.63 23.40
N SER A 93 12.07 2.22 22.20
CA SER A 93 10.86 2.65 21.52
C SER A 93 10.18 1.45 20.88
N SER A 94 9.51 0.64 21.71
CA SER A 94 8.80 -0.60 21.37
C SER A 94 7.76 -0.41 20.27
N GLY A 95 8.18 -0.40 19.00
CA GLY A 95 7.27 -0.42 17.83
C GLY A 95 6.15 0.63 17.85
N LEU A 96 6.33 1.74 18.56
CA LEU A 96 5.31 2.79 18.71
C LEU A 96 5.01 3.42 17.35
N LEU A 97 6.06 3.76 16.58
CA LEU A 97 5.92 4.24 15.20
C LEU A 97 5.17 3.23 14.33
N ARG A 98 5.53 1.94 14.38
CA ARG A 98 4.83 0.87 13.64
C ARG A 98 3.33 0.86 13.95
N THR A 99 2.98 0.93 15.24
CA THR A 99 1.60 0.81 15.70
C THR A 99 0.78 2.03 15.32
N GLU A 100 1.31 3.23 15.58
CA GLU A 100 0.60 4.48 15.33
C GLU A 100 0.54 4.83 13.85
N VAL A 101 1.58 4.54 13.06
CA VAL A 101 1.52 4.70 11.60
C VAL A 101 0.44 3.79 11.00
N ARG A 102 0.35 2.53 11.43
CA ARG A 102 -0.73 1.63 10.94
C ARG A 102 -2.12 2.15 11.29
N LYS A 103 -2.34 2.55 12.55
CA LYS A 103 -3.61 3.17 13.00
C LYS A 103 -3.93 4.44 12.22
N PHE A 104 -2.91 5.24 11.90
CA PHE A 104 -3.09 6.47 11.12
C PHE A 104 -3.52 6.14 9.69
N LEU A 105 -2.85 5.18 9.03
CA LEU A 105 -3.18 4.73 7.68
C LEU A 105 -4.60 4.15 7.61
N GLU A 106 -5.05 3.38 8.59
CA GLU A 106 -6.41 2.84 8.64
C GLU A 106 -7.50 3.93 8.64
N LYS A 107 -7.19 5.12 9.17
CA LYS A 107 -8.12 6.26 9.29
C LYS A 107 -7.96 7.29 8.18
N HIS A 108 -6.90 7.21 7.38
CA HIS A 108 -6.55 8.25 6.44
C HIS A 108 -7.31 8.10 5.12
N GLU A 109 -7.97 9.17 4.65
CA GLU A 109 -8.84 9.14 3.46
C GLU A 109 -8.12 8.77 2.15
N LEU A 110 -6.82 9.04 2.05
CA LEU A 110 -6.00 8.69 0.89
C LEU A 110 -5.31 7.33 1.00
N ALA A 111 -5.39 6.69 2.17
CA ALA A 111 -4.83 5.35 2.35
C ALA A 111 -5.90 4.31 1.99
N GLY A 112 -5.53 3.38 1.11
CA GLY A 112 -6.33 2.23 0.73
C GLY A 112 -5.85 0.97 1.46
N GLU A 113 -5.75 -0.12 0.72
CA GLU A 113 -5.18 -1.37 1.24
C GLU A 113 -3.75 -1.16 1.73
N THR A 114 -3.44 -1.70 2.91
CA THR A 114 -2.08 -1.69 3.47
C THR A 114 -1.57 -3.10 3.67
N GLY A 115 -0.25 -3.25 3.74
CA GLY A 115 0.33 -4.55 4.05
C GLY A 115 1.81 -4.52 4.36
N ILE A 116 2.32 -5.69 4.75
CA ILE A 116 3.73 -5.87 5.06
C ILE A 116 4.45 -6.21 3.74
N PRO A 117 5.57 -5.54 3.41
CA PRO A 117 6.39 -5.85 2.26
C PRO A 117 7.15 -7.18 2.46
N LYS A 118 7.78 -7.68 1.39
CA LYS A 118 8.61 -8.89 1.48
C LYS A 118 9.81 -8.63 2.39
N ARG A 119 10.41 -9.70 2.93
CA ARG A 119 11.60 -9.60 3.81
C ARG A 119 12.76 -8.79 3.20
N GLY A 120 12.94 -8.83 1.87
CA GLY A 120 13.97 -8.06 1.15
C GLY A 120 13.64 -6.60 0.91
N GLU A 121 12.40 -6.17 1.16
CA GLU A 121 11.87 -4.80 0.92
C GLU A 121 11.49 -4.11 2.24
N GLY A 122 12.21 -4.42 3.33
CA GLY A 122 11.99 -3.84 4.67
C GLY A 122 11.23 -4.73 5.66
N GLY A 123 10.53 -5.77 5.17
CA GLY A 123 9.83 -6.74 6.01
C GLY A 123 8.91 -6.08 7.06
N ASP A 124 8.97 -6.56 8.31
CA ASP A 124 8.10 -6.02 9.39
C ASP A 124 8.46 -4.58 9.81
N GLY A 125 9.60 -4.05 9.36
CA GLY A 125 10.02 -2.66 9.61
C GLY A 125 9.42 -1.65 8.63
N ALA A 126 8.58 -2.10 7.71
CA ALA A 126 7.94 -1.23 6.73
C ALA A 126 6.49 -1.66 6.47
N THR A 127 5.70 -0.75 5.93
CA THR A 127 4.31 -0.97 5.56
C THR A 127 4.09 -0.32 4.19
N TRP A 128 3.63 -1.09 3.19
CA TRP A 128 3.19 -0.51 1.92
C TRP A 128 1.73 -0.10 2.01
N VAL A 129 1.36 0.92 1.25
CA VAL A 129 -0.01 1.44 1.16
C VAL A 129 -0.38 1.71 -0.29
N ALA A 130 -1.55 1.21 -0.68
CA ALA A 130 -2.20 1.60 -1.92
C ALA A 130 -2.79 3.01 -1.75
N VAL A 131 -2.36 3.96 -2.56
CA VAL A 131 -2.81 5.34 -2.47
C VAL A 131 -4.09 5.51 -3.28
N ARG A 132 -5.14 6.02 -2.63
CA ARG A 132 -6.41 6.31 -3.28
C ARG A 132 -6.25 7.55 -4.16
N GLN A 133 -6.52 7.38 -5.45
CA GLN A 133 -6.55 8.49 -6.39
C GLN A 133 -7.87 9.22 -6.23
N ARG A 134 -7.82 10.55 -6.10
CA ARG A 134 -9.03 11.36 -6.27
C ARG A 134 -9.33 11.34 -7.77
N SER A 135 -10.48 10.78 -8.12
CA SER A 135 -11.04 10.88 -9.47
C SER A 135 -11.05 12.36 -9.85
N ARG A 136 -10.32 12.72 -10.91
CA ARG A 136 -10.41 14.05 -11.51
C ARG A 136 -11.75 14.21 -12.22
#